data_AF-A0AAN6TJB5-F1
#
_entry.id   AF-A0AAN6TJB5-F1
#
_cell.length_a   1.000
_cell.length_b   1.000
_cell.length_c   1.000
_cell.angle_alpha   90.00
_cell.angle_beta   90.00
_cell.angle_gamma   90.00
#
_symmetry.space_group_name_H-M   'P 1'
#
loop_
_entity.id
_entity.type
_entity.pdbx_description
1 polymer ?
#
loop_
_entity_poly.entity_id
_entity_poly.type
_entity_poly.pdbx_seq_one_letter_code
_entity_poly.pdbx_strand_id
1 'polypeptide(L)'
;MVFTLSSLLALVALAGAKPLRSRAVDRLDEAATAEAHQRDNGATRAFSGVQIKTSDGKCLFVDKLSGDFRANLTPVQVAECGLTDGQGWDVITAGKHITGDGVMLVVSTLTQACLNVDTRRPAGNQVLLFSCGGRADGGGEVTDSQLFVFNGGAGPLSFQPRNEKGSCLVVKNNALDITNCNNGDASQSFTFGGTAVGGGGNGGNGNGGNGNGGNGNGGNGNGNGNGGGNGAGGGNNAGQSSTTCTKTTRTVTTTTTPSSTAAAQTTTATTTPATSAGGATGTRTGGILTVNPTEPVPVSRAGGTLQPTAAAESHERDDTATRAFSGVSIRAPNGQCLFIDPTAGDFRQNLIPVSLVDCTGAPNEKWDVITAGKHNQANPGQPPAALIVSALTQGCISFDGRRQAGDTVTLFSCGGRADGDGGTDGNQLFPFIGQTSFAFAPRNEQNRTCILPGNGRLDSGPCPTDGSQLFSIFE
;
A
#
# COMPACT_ATOMS: atom_id res chain seq x y z
N MET A 1 24.47 -66.42 -37.15
CA MET A 1 23.15 -66.01 -36.66
C MET A 1 23.37 -64.92 -35.61
N VAL A 2 23.01 -63.67 -35.95
CA VAL A 2 21.86 -62.90 -35.42
C VAL A 2 22.22 -62.24 -34.08
N PHE A 3 22.72 -61.00 -34.07
CA PHE A 3 22.01 -59.70 -33.97
C PHE A 3 21.23 -59.47 -32.67
N THR A 4 21.65 -58.45 -31.90
CA THR A 4 20.86 -57.42 -31.15
C THR A 4 21.85 -56.75 -30.17
N LEU A 5 22.38 -55.53 -30.37
CA LEU A 5 21.75 -54.20 -30.47
C LEU A 5 20.90 -53.84 -29.23
N SER A 6 21.39 -52.90 -28.40
CA SER A 6 20.72 -51.61 -28.14
C SER A 6 20.98 -51.00 -26.76
N SER A 7 21.41 -49.74 -26.82
CA SER A 7 20.94 -48.61 -26.01
C SER A 7 21.21 -48.59 -24.51
N LEU A 8 22.39 -48.05 -24.16
CA LEU A 8 22.61 -47.35 -22.90
C LEU A 8 21.92 -45.97 -23.00
N LEU A 9 20.69 -45.88 -22.49
CA LEU A 9 19.94 -44.61 -22.43
C LEU A 9 20.55 -43.72 -21.34
N ALA A 10 21.04 -42.55 -21.74
CA ALA A 10 21.44 -41.48 -20.85
C ALA A 10 20.21 -40.90 -20.14
N LEU A 11 20.09 -41.12 -18.83
CA LEU A 11 19.22 -40.33 -17.96
C LEU A 11 19.91 -38.98 -17.68
N VAL A 12 19.75 -38.03 -18.59
CA VAL A 12 19.86 -36.61 -18.24
C VAL A 12 18.58 -36.26 -17.49
N ALA A 13 18.64 -36.25 -16.17
CA ALA A 13 17.61 -35.61 -15.37
C ALA A 13 17.63 -34.11 -15.71
N LEU A 14 16.66 -33.65 -16.49
CA LEU A 14 16.33 -32.22 -16.55
C LEU A 14 15.88 -31.80 -15.14
N ALA A 15 16.82 -31.30 -14.35
CA ALA A 15 16.52 -30.37 -13.27
C ALA A 15 16.06 -29.06 -13.92
N GLY A 16 14.82 -29.05 -14.42
CA GLY A 16 14.15 -27.85 -14.90
C GLY A 16 13.96 -26.91 -13.73
N ALA A 17 14.77 -25.85 -13.70
CA ALA A 17 14.67 -24.77 -12.73
C ALA A 17 13.23 -24.21 -12.68
N LYS A 18 12.54 -24.41 -11.56
CA LYS A 18 11.53 -23.49 -11.03
C LYS A 18 11.73 -23.44 -9.51
N PRO A 19 11.75 -22.24 -8.93
CA PRO A 19 10.48 -21.60 -8.72
C PRO A 19 10.45 -20.24 -9.40
N LEU A 20 9.59 -20.12 -10.42
CA LEU A 20 8.81 -18.90 -10.55
C LEU A 20 8.24 -18.63 -9.15
N ARG A 21 8.42 -17.43 -8.61
CA ARG A 21 7.86 -17.11 -7.28
C ARG A 21 6.41 -17.59 -7.22
N SER A 22 6.05 -18.25 -6.12
CA SER A 22 4.70 -18.76 -5.91
C SER A 22 3.70 -17.65 -6.21
N ARG A 23 2.67 -17.97 -7.00
CA ARG A 23 1.54 -17.07 -7.15
C ARG A 23 1.05 -16.68 -5.76
N ALA A 24 0.92 -15.39 -5.53
CA ALA A 24 0.44 -14.87 -4.26
C ALA A 24 -1.09 -14.96 -4.19
N VAL A 25 -1.76 -14.99 -5.34
CA VAL A 25 -3.21 -15.17 -5.46
C VAL A 25 -3.56 -16.23 -6.52
N ASP A 26 -4.67 -16.93 -6.33
CA ASP A 26 -5.16 -17.90 -7.32
C ASP A 26 -5.82 -17.23 -8.54
N ARG A 27 -6.37 -16.03 -8.35
CA ARG A 27 -6.98 -15.19 -9.37
C ARG A 27 -6.93 -13.71 -8.99
N LEU A 28 -7.04 -12.84 -9.97
CA LEU A 28 -7.22 -11.41 -9.76
C LEU A 28 -8.69 -11.08 -9.49
N ASP A 29 -8.94 -9.93 -8.87
CA ASP A 29 -10.23 -9.26 -8.97
C ASP A 29 -10.19 -8.36 -10.20
N GLU A 30 -10.95 -8.73 -11.22
CA GLU A 30 -10.90 -8.06 -12.52
C GLU A 30 -11.35 -6.60 -12.44
N ALA A 31 -12.30 -6.27 -11.57
CA ALA A 31 -12.78 -4.89 -11.41
C ALA A 31 -11.72 -4.03 -10.70
N ALA A 32 -11.15 -4.55 -9.60
CA ALA A 32 -10.12 -3.85 -8.87
C ALA A 32 -8.82 -3.70 -9.69
N THR A 33 -8.45 -4.72 -10.46
CA THR A 33 -7.32 -4.65 -11.41
C THR A 33 -7.57 -3.60 -12.49
N ALA A 34 -8.77 -3.57 -13.08
CA ALA A 34 -9.12 -2.58 -14.11
C ALA A 34 -9.15 -1.14 -13.54
N GLU A 35 -9.61 -0.96 -12.31
CA GLU A 35 -9.56 0.31 -11.60
C GLU A 35 -8.11 0.75 -11.34
N ALA A 36 -7.28 -0.16 -10.82
CA ALA A 36 -5.90 0.10 -10.42
C ALA A 36 -4.95 0.33 -11.60
N HIS A 37 -5.20 -0.32 -12.73
CA HIS A 37 -4.27 -0.36 -13.85
C HIS A 37 -4.93 0.15 -15.13
N GLN A 38 -5.33 1.42 -15.09
CA GLN A 38 -5.91 2.10 -16.24
C GLN A 38 -4.85 2.37 -17.30
N ARG A 39 -5.11 1.91 -18.52
CA ARG A 39 -4.26 2.22 -19.67
C ARG A 39 -4.37 3.69 -20.03
N ASP A 40 -3.23 4.36 -20.11
CA ASP A 40 -3.15 5.68 -20.74
C ASP A 40 -3.13 5.55 -22.26
N ASN A 41 -4.28 5.83 -22.87
CA ASN A 41 -4.45 5.79 -24.33
C ASN A 41 -3.88 7.04 -25.02
N GLY A 42 -3.64 8.14 -24.28
CA GLY A 42 -3.04 9.37 -24.80
C GLY A 42 -1.52 9.42 -24.69
N ALA A 43 -0.90 8.38 -24.11
CA ALA A 43 0.53 8.33 -23.88
C ALA A 43 1.36 8.27 -25.17
N THR A 44 2.43 9.07 -25.22
CA THR A 44 3.51 8.95 -26.20
C THR A 44 4.43 7.81 -25.77
N ARG A 45 4.56 6.81 -26.66
CA ARG A 45 5.36 5.60 -26.42
C ARG A 45 6.62 5.64 -27.29
N ALA A 46 7.79 5.62 -26.64
CA ALA A 46 9.06 5.44 -27.33
C ALA A 46 9.19 4.01 -27.87
N PHE A 47 8.71 3.04 -27.09
CA PHE A 47 8.63 1.63 -27.48
C PHE A 47 7.28 1.06 -27.05
N SER A 48 6.70 0.16 -27.85
CA SER A 48 5.44 -0.50 -27.50
C SER A 48 5.51 -2.01 -27.74
N GLY A 49 5.02 -2.78 -26.76
CA GLY A 49 5.00 -4.24 -26.80
C GLY A 49 6.37 -4.89 -27.02
N VAL A 50 7.45 -4.23 -26.57
CA VAL A 50 8.82 -4.73 -26.72
C VAL A 50 9.18 -5.65 -25.57
N GLN A 51 10.16 -6.52 -25.77
CA GLN A 51 10.82 -7.17 -24.66
C GLN A 51 11.91 -6.26 -24.08
N ILE A 52 12.15 -6.39 -22.78
CA ILE A 52 13.32 -5.81 -22.11
C ILE A 52 14.28 -6.97 -21.85
N LYS A 53 15.43 -6.94 -22.53
CA LYS A 53 16.43 -8.00 -22.48
C LYS A 53 17.57 -7.64 -21.54
N THR A 54 18.01 -8.61 -20.76
CA THR A 54 19.22 -8.54 -19.93
C THR A 54 20.47 -8.82 -20.79
N SER A 55 21.66 -8.49 -20.29
CA SER A 55 22.92 -8.72 -21.02
C SER A 55 23.20 -10.19 -21.35
N ASP A 56 22.68 -11.13 -20.56
CA ASP A 56 22.79 -12.57 -20.80
C ASP A 56 21.72 -13.11 -21.77
N GLY A 57 20.94 -12.22 -22.40
CA GLY A 57 19.97 -12.55 -23.46
C GLY A 57 18.60 -13.01 -22.97
N LYS A 58 18.36 -13.01 -21.65
CA LYS A 58 17.05 -13.30 -21.05
C LYS A 58 16.14 -12.08 -21.07
N CYS A 59 14.88 -12.27 -20.73
CA CYS A 59 13.85 -11.24 -20.77
C CYS A 59 13.29 -10.96 -19.37
N LEU A 60 12.95 -9.69 -19.13
CA LEU A 60 12.10 -9.33 -18.01
C LEU A 60 10.70 -9.93 -18.20
N PHE A 61 10.19 -10.52 -17.13
CA PHE A 61 8.95 -11.27 -17.09
C PHE A 61 8.17 -10.94 -15.83
N VAL A 62 6.84 -10.92 -15.94
CA VAL A 62 5.92 -10.86 -14.80
C VAL A 62 4.87 -11.95 -14.87
N ASP A 63 4.63 -12.62 -13.74
CA ASP A 63 3.44 -13.46 -13.56
C ASP A 63 2.35 -12.57 -12.96
N LYS A 64 1.24 -12.38 -13.69
CA LYS A 64 0.13 -11.52 -13.25
C LYS A 64 -0.46 -11.93 -11.89
N LEU A 65 -0.28 -13.17 -11.45
CA LEU A 65 -0.80 -13.69 -10.18
C LEU A 65 0.25 -13.69 -9.05
N SER A 66 1.45 -13.17 -9.30
CA SER A 66 2.52 -13.10 -8.29
C SER A 66 2.49 -11.85 -7.41
N GLY A 67 1.59 -10.91 -7.71
CA GLY A 67 1.27 -9.76 -6.86
C GLY A 67 0.01 -9.96 -6.04
N ASP A 68 -0.50 -8.88 -5.46
CA ASP A 68 -1.78 -8.89 -4.78
C ASP A 68 -2.96 -9.10 -5.76
N PHE A 69 -4.17 -9.24 -5.23
CA PHE A 69 -5.39 -9.45 -6.02
C PHE A 69 -5.69 -8.36 -7.07
N ARG A 70 -5.03 -7.18 -7.03
CA ARG A 70 -5.09 -6.13 -8.07
C ARG A 70 -4.02 -6.27 -9.14
N ALA A 71 -3.03 -7.15 -8.94
CA ALA A 71 -1.74 -7.20 -9.62
C ALA A 71 -0.75 -6.10 -9.21
N ASN A 72 -0.99 -5.40 -8.09
CA ASN A 72 0.04 -4.57 -7.46
C ASN A 72 1.07 -5.45 -6.75
N LEU A 73 2.24 -4.89 -6.46
CA LEU A 73 3.33 -5.59 -5.77
C LEU A 73 3.83 -6.84 -6.52
N THR A 74 3.53 -6.94 -7.82
CA THR A 74 3.95 -8.03 -8.69
C THR A 74 5.47 -7.98 -8.90
N PRO A 75 6.25 -8.97 -8.43
CA PRO A 75 7.69 -8.96 -8.62
C PRO A 75 8.09 -9.08 -10.09
N VAL A 76 9.13 -8.35 -10.50
CA VAL A 76 9.71 -8.48 -11.84
C VAL A 76 10.83 -9.51 -11.82
N GLN A 77 10.68 -10.52 -12.68
CA GLN A 77 11.56 -11.68 -12.76
C GLN A 77 12.32 -11.70 -14.09
N VAL A 78 13.32 -12.56 -14.19
CA VAL A 78 14.11 -12.79 -15.40
C VAL A 78 13.92 -14.24 -15.84
N ALA A 79 13.54 -14.44 -17.09
CA ALA A 79 13.30 -15.75 -17.69
C ALA A 79 13.78 -15.77 -19.15
N GLU A 80 13.90 -16.96 -19.75
CA GLU A 80 14.19 -17.07 -21.17
C GLU A 80 13.13 -16.33 -22.01
N CYS A 81 13.59 -15.66 -23.07
CA CYS A 81 12.71 -14.90 -23.95
C CYS A 81 11.77 -15.81 -24.74
N GLY A 82 10.56 -15.33 -25.02
CA GLY A 82 9.58 -16.01 -25.90
C GLY A 82 8.81 -17.15 -25.24
N LEU A 83 8.98 -17.37 -23.94
CA LEU A 83 8.33 -18.50 -23.25
C LEU A 83 6.89 -18.23 -22.78
N THR A 84 6.43 -16.98 -22.66
CA THR A 84 5.13 -16.68 -22.01
C THR A 84 4.54 -15.30 -22.36
N ASP A 85 3.26 -15.13 -22.05
CA ASP A 85 2.65 -13.82 -21.74
C ASP A 85 3.44 -13.11 -20.61
N GLY A 86 3.38 -11.78 -20.53
CA GLY A 86 4.04 -11.03 -19.43
C GLY A 86 5.51 -10.63 -19.68
N GLN A 87 6.01 -10.77 -20.90
CA GLN A 87 7.32 -10.24 -21.32
C GLN A 87 7.20 -8.98 -22.20
N GLY A 88 5.97 -8.49 -22.41
CA GLY A 88 5.71 -7.28 -23.18
C GLY A 88 5.73 -6.04 -22.29
N TRP A 89 6.41 -5.01 -22.79
CA TRP A 89 6.60 -3.75 -22.09
C TRP A 89 6.37 -2.59 -23.04
N ASP A 90 5.67 -1.57 -22.55
CA ASP A 90 5.65 -0.26 -23.17
C ASP A 90 6.61 0.68 -22.42
N VAL A 91 7.30 1.54 -23.17
CA VAL A 91 8.16 2.60 -22.65
C VAL A 91 7.51 3.93 -23.01
N ILE A 92 6.94 4.59 -22.02
CA ILE A 92 6.19 5.85 -22.17
C ILE A 92 7.09 7.02 -21.79
N THR A 93 7.06 8.09 -22.59
CA THR A 93 7.85 9.32 -22.38
C THR A 93 6.99 10.58 -22.18
N ALA A 94 5.70 10.52 -22.51
CA ALA A 94 4.73 11.56 -22.17
C ALA A 94 3.33 10.93 -22.01
N GLY A 95 2.47 11.53 -21.18
CA GLY A 95 1.13 10.99 -20.89
C GLY A 95 0.58 11.49 -19.56
N LYS A 96 -0.59 11.00 -19.17
CA LYS A 96 -1.28 11.29 -17.90
C LYS A 96 -0.44 10.91 -16.68
N HIS A 97 0.30 9.80 -16.75
CA HIS A 97 1.03 9.22 -15.62
C HIS A 97 2.54 9.41 -15.71
N ILE A 98 3.02 10.47 -16.35
CA ILE A 98 4.44 10.79 -16.41
C ILE A 98 4.65 12.31 -16.38
N THR A 99 5.61 12.77 -15.58
CA THR A 99 5.97 14.18 -15.47
C THR A 99 7.49 14.35 -15.47
N GLY A 100 7.95 15.42 -16.13
CA GLY A 100 9.36 15.77 -16.27
C GLY A 100 9.99 15.32 -17.59
N ASP A 101 11.14 15.93 -17.90
CA ASP A 101 11.91 15.65 -19.11
C ASP A 101 12.98 14.59 -18.87
N GLY A 102 13.37 13.89 -19.94
CA GLY A 102 14.46 12.91 -19.88
C GLY A 102 14.18 11.70 -18.98
N VAL A 103 12.90 11.36 -18.83
CA VAL A 103 12.43 10.23 -18.04
C VAL A 103 11.58 9.28 -18.88
N MET A 104 11.46 8.05 -18.41
CA MET A 104 10.50 7.08 -18.91
C MET A 104 9.70 6.45 -17.78
N LEU A 105 8.51 6.01 -18.15
CA LEU A 105 7.68 5.10 -17.39
C LEU A 105 7.68 3.75 -18.11
N VAL A 106 7.99 2.67 -17.40
CA VAL A 106 8.04 1.31 -17.96
C VAL A 106 6.79 0.57 -17.52
N VAL A 107 5.95 0.18 -18.49
CA VAL A 107 4.60 -0.35 -18.24
C VAL A 107 4.49 -1.77 -18.76
N SER A 108 4.00 -2.69 -17.93
CA SER A 108 3.68 -4.06 -18.36
C SER A 108 2.49 -4.05 -19.31
N THR A 109 2.63 -4.66 -20.50
CA THR A 109 1.47 -4.78 -21.41
C THR A 109 0.44 -5.78 -20.91
N LEU A 110 0.85 -6.73 -20.06
CA LEU A 110 -0.03 -7.75 -19.49
C LEU A 110 -1.00 -7.18 -18.45
N THR A 111 -0.52 -6.28 -17.59
CA THR A 111 -1.30 -5.77 -16.45
C THR A 111 -1.57 -4.28 -16.51
N GLN A 112 -0.93 -3.52 -17.40
CA GLN A 112 -0.94 -2.04 -17.43
C GLN A 112 -0.35 -1.38 -16.18
N ALA A 113 0.31 -2.16 -15.30
CA ALA A 113 0.99 -1.67 -14.13
C ALA A 113 2.40 -1.15 -14.47
N CYS A 114 2.87 -0.18 -13.70
CA CYS A 114 4.13 0.49 -13.88
C CYS A 114 5.23 -0.11 -13.00
N LEU A 115 6.44 -0.20 -13.55
CA LEU A 115 7.63 -0.54 -12.78
C LEU A 115 7.86 0.50 -11.67
N ASN A 116 8.11 0.04 -10.45
CA ASN A 116 8.25 0.86 -9.26
C ASN A 116 9.38 0.34 -8.37
N VAL A 117 10.14 1.28 -7.80
CA VAL A 117 11.20 1.00 -6.82
C VAL A 117 10.78 1.47 -5.43
N ASP A 118 10.54 0.52 -4.52
CA ASP A 118 10.26 0.80 -3.11
C ASP A 118 11.45 0.41 -2.23
N THR A 119 12.30 1.39 -1.92
CA THR A 119 13.52 1.21 -1.11
C THR A 119 13.24 0.81 0.34
N ARG A 120 12.00 0.97 0.80
CA ARG A 120 11.57 0.54 2.14
C ARG A 120 11.37 -0.97 2.23
N ARG A 121 11.30 -1.68 1.10
CA ARG A 121 11.18 -3.14 1.08
C ARG A 121 12.55 -3.80 1.30
N PRO A 122 12.59 -5.02 1.85
CA PRO A 122 13.82 -5.79 1.94
C PRO A 122 14.45 -6.02 0.56
N ALA A 123 15.78 -6.13 0.54
CA ALA A 123 16.54 -6.48 -0.66
C ALA A 123 15.98 -7.76 -1.31
N GLY A 124 15.94 -7.78 -2.64
CA GLY A 124 15.30 -8.82 -3.44
C GLY A 124 13.79 -8.64 -3.62
N ASN A 125 13.20 -7.60 -3.03
CA ASN A 125 11.77 -7.28 -3.20
C ASN A 125 11.54 -5.77 -3.40
N GLN A 126 12.56 -5.03 -3.84
CA GLN A 126 12.49 -3.57 -3.98
C GLN A 126 11.91 -3.14 -5.33
N VAL A 127 11.99 -3.99 -6.36
CA VAL A 127 11.52 -3.70 -7.72
C VAL A 127 10.29 -4.54 -8.04
N LEU A 128 9.16 -3.87 -8.29
CA LEU A 128 7.85 -4.50 -8.46
C LEU A 128 6.98 -3.69 -9.42
N LEU A 129 5.86 -4.26 -9.86
CA LEU A 129 4.81 -3.50 -10.54
C LEU A 129 3.84 -2.89 -9.53
N PHE A 130 3.41 -1.67 -9.82
CA PHE A 130 2.41 -0.96 -9.05
C PHE A 130 1.57 -0.08 -9.98
N SER A 131 0.39 0.33 -9.53
CA SER A 131 -0.43 1.31 -10.24
C SER A 131 0.38 2.55 -10.64
N CYS A 132 0.20 2.99 -11.88
CA CYS A 132 0.91 4.14 -12.46
C CYS A 132 0.52 5.50 -11.84
N GLY A 133 -0.57 5.56 -11.06
CA GLY A 133 -0.96 6.74 -10.29
C GLY A 133 -0.28 6.86 -8.92
N GLY A 134 0.64 5.95 -8.57
CA GLY A 134 1.35 5.97 -7.29
C GLY A 134 0.51 5.51 -6.09
N ARG A 135 -0.81 5.32 -6.24
CA ARG A 135 -1.69 4.69 -5.24
C ARG A 135 -2.22 3.35 -5.76
N ALA A 136 -2.41 2.40 -4.85
CA ALA A 136 -2.80 1.03 -5.19
C ALA A 136 -4.13 0.89 -5.96
N ASP A 137 -5.00 1.91 -5.89
CA ASP A 137 -6.32 1.96 -6.53
C ASP A 137 -6.30 2.65 -7.91
N GLY A 138 -5.14 2.98 -8.47
CA GLY A 138 -5.08 3.65 -9.78
C GLY A 138 -5.15 5.18 -9.70
N GLY A 139 -5.58 5.71 -8.56
CA GLY A 139 -5.62 7.15 -8.32
C GLY A 139 -4.25 7.73 -7.96
N GLY A 140 -4.23 9.05 -7.76
CA GLY A 140 -3.02 9.80 -7.40
C GLY A 140 -2.20 10.27 -8.61
N GLU A 141 -0.98 10.71 -8.31
CA GLU A 141 0.00 11.19 -9.28
C GLU A 141 1.21 10.26 -9.29
N VAL A 142 1.84 10.13 -10.46
CA VAL A 142 3.09 9.37 -10.60
C VAL A 142 4.14 9.87 -9.61
N THR A 143 4.88 8.95 -9.00
CA THR A 143 5.94 9.27 -8.05
C THR A 143 7.32 9.07 -8.65
N ASP A 144 8.35 9.73 -8.08
CA ASP A 144 9.75 9.55 -8.49
C ASP A 144 10.23 8.08 -8.39
N SER A 145 9.53 7.21 -7.67
CA SER A 145 9.80 5.78 -7.61
C SER A 145 9.43 4.99 -8.87
N GLN A 146 8.65 5.59 -9.77
CA GLN A 146 8.19 4.97 -11.01
C GLN A 146 8.87 5.57 -12.25
N LEU A 147 9.63 6.65 -12.06
CA LEU A 147 10.31 7.37 -13.13
C LEU A 147 11.76 6.94 -13.21
N PHE A 148 12.18 6.56 -14.41
CA PHE A 148 13.56 6.16 -14.68
C PHE A 148 14.20 7.13 -15.67
N VAL A 149 15.49 7.44 -15.50
CA VAL A 149 16.23 8.27 -16.46
C VAL A 149 16.21 7.62 -17.85
N PHE A 150 15.91 8.40 -18.88
CA PHE A 150 15.82 7.92 -20.25
C PHE A 150 16.36 8.94 -21.26
N ASN A 151 17.21 8.46 -22.16
CA ASN A 151 17.87 9.28 -23.19
C ASN A 151 17.33 9.03 -24.62
N GLY A 152 16.26 8.23 -24.77
CA GLY A 152 15.68 7.89 -26.06
C GLY A 152 16.23 6.62 -26.73
N GLY A 153 17.32 6.05 -26.22
CA GLY A 153 17.98 4.89 -26.84
C GLY A 153 17.30 3.55 -26.54
N ALA A 154 17.42 2.60 -27.46
CA ALA A 154 16.99 1.22 -27.24
C ALA A 154 17.92 0.44 -26.28
N GLY A 155 19.07 1.00 -25.92
CA GLY A 155 20.08 0.36 -25.07
C GLY A 155 21.35 -0.06 -25.81
N PRO A 156 22.32 -0.64 -25.10
CA PRO A 156 22.25 -1.01 -23.68
C PRO A 156 22.13 0.21 -22.76
N LEU A 157 21.25 0.14 -21.75
CA LEU A 157 21.04 1.19 -20.76
C LEU A 157 20.88 0.62 -19.35
N SER A 158 21.22 1.41 -18.34
CA SER A 158 20.95 1.10 -16.93
C SER A 158 19.75 1.90 -16.46
N PHE A 159 18.80 1.22 -15.80
CA PHE A 159 17.60 1.87 -15.30
C PHE A 159 17.90 2.51 -13.96
N GLN A 160 17.94 3.85 -13.92
CA GLN A 160 18.17 4.64 -12.71
C GLN A 160 16.85 5.24 -12.24
N PRO A 161 16.30 4.80 -11.09
CA PRO A 161 15.08 5.37 -10.55
C PRO A 161 15.33 6.77 -9.98
N ARG A 162 14.35 7.66 -10.07
CA ARG A 162 14.50 9.05 -9.58
C ARG A 162 14.47 9.18 -8.07
N ASN A 163 13.80 8.28 -7.36
CA ASN A 163 13.69 8.33 -5.90
C ASN A 163 14.97 7.88 -5.17
N GLU A 164 15.93 7.25 -5.86
CA GLU A 164 17.17 6.75 -5.26
C GLU A 164 18.37 7.06 -6.18
N LYS A 165 18.87 8.30 -6.10
CA LYS A 165 19.97 8.78 -6.95
C LYS A 165 21.23 7.94 -6.75
N GLY A 166 21.87 7.55 -7.85
CA GLY A 166 23.10 6.74 -7.83
C GLY A 166 22.84 5.23 -7.73
N SER A 167 21.57 4.81 -7.61
CA SER A 167 21.19 3.41 -7.70
C SER A 167 20.73 3.04 -9.11
N CYS A 168 20.97 1.78 -9.48
CA CYS A 168 20.59 1.18 -10.75
C CYS A 168 19.84 -0.13 -10.49
N LEU A 169 18.89 -0.47 -11.36
CA LEU A 169 18.32 -1.81 -11.37
C LEU A 169 19.41 -2.84 -11.67
N VAL A 170 19.34 -3.97 -10.97
CA VAL A 170 20.27 -5.09 -11.12
C VAL A 170 19.52 -6.40 -11.15
N VAL A 171 19.98 -7.33 -11.98
CA VAL A 171 19.50 -8.72 -11.97
C VAL A 171 20.21 -9.49 -10.88
N LYS A 172 19.46 -9.99 -9.90
CA LYS A 172 19.97 -10.81 -8.80
C LYS A 172 19.04 -11.99 -8.55
N ASN A 173 19.57 -13.21 -8.58
CA ASN A 173 18.81 -14.44 -8.35
C ASN A 173 17.54 -14.56 -9.24
N ASN A 174 17.66 -14.24 -10.53
CA ASN A 174 16.56 -14.20 -11.51
C ASN A 174 15.40 -13.23 -11.17
N ALA A 175 15.64 -12.23 -10.33
CA ALA A 175 14.70 -11.14 -10.06
C ALA A 175 15.39 -9.79 -10.23
N LEU A 176 14.60 -8.74 -10.40
CA LEU A 176 15.11 -7.37 -10.33
C LEU A 176 15.22 -6.89 -8.88
N ASP A 177 16.28 -6.16 -8.62
CA ASP A 177 16.57 -5.46 -7.37
C ASP A 177 17.27 -4.13 -7.67
N ILE A 178 17.70 -3.40 -6.65
CA ILE A 178 18.54 -2.21 -6.81
C ILE A 178 19.92 -2.36 -6.14
N THR A 179 20.92 -1.69 -6.68
CA THR A 179 22.25 -1.54 -6.09
C THR A 179 22.90 -0.26 -6.61
N ASN A 180 24.10 0.09 -6.13
CA ASN A 180 24.87 1.21 -6.65
C ASN A 180 25.16 1.03 -8.15
N CYS A 181 24.99 2.10 -8.92
CA CYS A 181 25.26 2.09 -10.35
C CYS A 181 26.72 1.76 -10.66
N ASN A 182 26.91 0.82 -11.57
CA ASN A 182 28.21 0.45 -12.12
C ASN A 182 28.10 0.24 -13.64
N ASN A 183 28.61 1.19 -14.43
CA ASN A 183 28.52 1.18 -15.89
C ASN A 183 29.20 -0.03 -16.55
N GLY A 184 30.09 -0.75 -15.85
CA GLY A 184 30.71 -1.97 -16.35
C GLY A 184 30.00 -3.26 -15.96
N ASP A 185 28.95 -3.18 -15.13
CA ASP A 185 28.23 -4.35 -14.63
C ASP A 185 27.15 -4.79 -15.63
N ALA A 186 27.39 -5.93 -16.28
CA ALA A 186 26.46 -6.51 -17.25
C ALA A 186 25.08 -6.80 -16.61
N SER A 187 25.02 -7.12 -15.32
CA SER A 187 23.76 -7.39 -14.61
C SER A 187 22.89 -6.13 -14.40
N GLN A 188 23.43 -4.94 -14.68
CA GLN A 188 22.71 -3.66 -14.67
C GLN A 188 22.42 -3.13 -16.09
N SER A 189 22.59 -3.98 -17.12
CA SER A 189 22.48 -3.61 -18.52
C SER A 189 21.26 -4.22 -19.18
N PHE A 190 20.38 -3.36 -19.71
CA PHE A 190 19.12 -3.73 -20.33
C PHE A 190 19.02 -3.18 -21.75
N THR A 191 18.32 -3.90 -22.64
CA THR A 191 18.06 -3.45 -24.02
C THR A 191 16.60 -3.66 -24.37
N PHE A 192 15.97 -2.66 -24.96
CA PHE A 192 14.65 -2.74 -25.56
C PHE A 192 14.76 -3.38 -26.95
N GLY A 193 14.04 -4.48 -27.18
CA GLY A 193 14.01 -5.09 -28.52
C GLY A 193 13.32 -6.43 -28.59
N GLY A 194 12.97 -6.84 -29.81
CA GLY A 194 12.13 -8.01 -30.06
C GLY A 194 10.64 -7.70 -29.85
N THR A 195 9.78 -8.49 -30.48
CA THR A 195 8.34 -8.45 -30.28
C THR A 195 7.92 -9.47 -29.24
N ALA A 196 7.19 -9.02 -28.21
CA ALA A 196 6.56 -9.95 -27.28
C ALA A 196 5.42 -10.70 -28.01
N VAL A 197 5.30 -12.00 -27.78
CA VAL A 197 4.16 -12.79 -28.27
C VAL A 197 2.95 -12.41 -27.42
N GLY A 198 1.92 -11.83 -28.03
CA GLY A 198 0.76 -11.26 -27.32
C GLY A 198 -0.28 -12.32 -26.95
N GLY A 199 -0.53 -12.49 -25.64
CA GLY A 199 -1.69 -13.18 -25.11
C GLY A 199 -2.94 -12.31 -25.16
N GLY A 200 -3.96 -12.79 -25.87
CA GLY A 200 -5.25 -12.11 -26.02
C GLY A 200 -6.03 -12.02 -24.71
N GLY A 201 -6.41 -10.78 -24.35
CA GLY A 201 -7.52 -10.48 -23.45
C GLY A 201 -8.64 -9.83 -24.26
N ASN A 202 -9.81 -10.46 -24.23
CA ASN A 202 -10.98 -10.20 -25.07
C ASN A 202 -11.73 -8.92 -24.66
N GLY A 203 -12.19 -8.13 -25.64
CA GLY A 203 -13.10 -6.99 -25.45
C GLY A 203 -13.22 -6.09 -26.70
N GLY A 204 -14.14 -6.45 -27.63
CA GLY A 204 -14.41 -5.80 -28.93
C GLY A 204 -14.73 -4.30 -28.89
N ASN A 205 -14.70 -3.56 -30.00
CA ASN A 205 -15.36 -3.84 -31.27
C ASN A 205 -14.62 -3.15 -32.43
N GLY A 206 -14.58 -3.80 -33.60
CA GLY A 206 -13.88 -3.30 -34.77
C GLY A 206 -14.56 -2.10 -35.44
N ASN A 207 -13.75 -1.26 -36.06
CA ASN A 207 -14.07 -0.77 -37.38
C ASN A 207 -12.78 -0.66 -38.20
N GLY A 208 -12.73 -1.43 -39.29
CA GLY A 208 -11.64 -1.41 -40.26
C GLY A 208 -11.63 -0.09 -41.02
N GLY A 209 -10.46 0.53 -41.09
CA GLY A 209 -10.19 1.69 -41.93
C GLY A 209 -8.88 1.49 -42.66
N ASN A 210 -8.99 1.10 -43.92
CA ASN A 210 -7.93 0.90 -44.90
C ASN A 210 -6.85 1.99 -44.86
N GLY A 211 -5.60 1.56 -45.02
CA GLY A 211 -4.46 2.46 -45.15
C GLY A 211 -4.50 3.31 -46.43
N ASN A 212 -3.74 4.39 -46.40
CA ASN A 212 -2.96 4.78 -47.58
C ASN A 212 -1.72 5.57 -47.13
N GLY A 213 -0.57 5.20 -47.69
CA GLY A 213 0.70 5.88 -47.47
C GLY A 213 0.70 7.27 -48.09
N GLY A 214 1.39 8.19 -47.43
CA GLY A 214 1.63 9.55 -47.91
C GLY A 214 3.03 10.01 -47.51
N ASN A 215 3.91 10.02 -48.51
CA ASN A 215 5.27 10.60 -48.47
C ASN A 215 5.26 12.13 -48.34
N GLY A 216 6.32 12.65 -47.71
CA GLY A 216 6.84 14.02 -47.89
C GLY A 216 6.04 15.13 -47.19
N ASN A 217 6.59 16.27 -46.78
CA ASN A 217 7.84 16.93 -47.15
C ASN A 217 8.19 17.97 -46.06
N GLY A 218 9.45 18.40 -46.03
CA GLY A 218 9.99 19.30 -45.01
C GLY A 218 9.35 20.69 -44.95
N GLY A 219 9.42 21.29 -43.76
CA GLY A 219 9.04 22.67 -43.49
C GLY A 219 9.98 23.29 -42.47
N ASN A 220 10.99 24.00 -43.00
CA ASN A 220 11.93 24.84 -42.28
C ASN A 220 11.18 26.05 -41.69
N GLY A 221 11.37 26.36 -40.40
CA GLY A 221 10.70 27.47 -39.73
C GLY A 221 11.64 28.18 -38.76
N ASN A 222 12.51 29.02 -39.32
CA ASN A 222 13.37 29.95 -38.60
C ASN A 222 12.52 31.16 -38.17
N GLY A 223 12.58 31.55 -36.89
CA GLY A 223 11.81 32.68 -36.37
C GLY A 223 12.44 33.27 -35.11
N ASN A 224 13.42 34.15 -35.32
CA ASN A 224 14.05 34.99 -34.31
C ASN A 224 13.13 36.20 -34.01
N GLY A 225 12.96 36.58 -32.74
CA GLY A 225 12.12 37.73 -32.37
C GLY A 225 12.28 38.12 -30.91
N ASN A 226 12.97 39.25 -30.71
CA ASN A 226 13.47 39.83 -29.47
C ASN A 226 12.46 40.78 -28.79
N GLY A 227 12.69 41.07 -27.50
CA GLY A 227 12.11 42.20 -26.75
C GLY A 227 11.09 41.77 -25.68
N GLY A 228 11.08 42.28 -24.46
CA GLY A 228 11.80 43.37 -23.79
C GLY A 228 11.21 43.45 -22.38
N GLY A 229 12.03 43.78 -21.38
CA GLY A 229 11.71 43.59 -19.96
C GLY A 229 10.72 44.56 -19.33
N ASN A 230 10.40 44.30 -18.06
CA ASN A 230 10.42 45.26 -16.94
C ASN A 230 9.86 44.66 -15.63
N GLY A 231 10.40 45.12 -14.50
CA GLY A 231 9.77 45.11 -13.18
C GLY A 231 10.27 43.99 -12.24
N ALA A 232 11.24 44.21 -11.35
CA ALA A 232 11.24 45.03 -10.13
C ALA A 232 10.60 44.36 -8.90
N GLY A 233 11.38 44.36 -7.79
CA GLY A 233 10.93 44.12 -6.42
C GLY A 233 11.14 42.68 -5.95
N GLY A 234 11.74 42.38 -4.81
CA GLY A 234 12.28 43.20 -3.73
C GLY A 234 12.91 42.21 -2.73
N GLY A 235 14.07 42.57 -2.19
CA GLY A 235 14.70 41.79 -1.13
C GLY A 235 13.87 41.85 0.14
N ASN A 236 13.90 40.78 0.93
CA ASN A 236 13.70 40.83 2.37
C ASN A 236 14.52 39.73 3.03
N ASN A 237 15.59 40.18 3.69
CA ASN A 237 16.26 39.48 4.77
C ASN A 237 15.37 39.56 6.03
N ALA A 238 15.01 38.41 6.57
CA ALA A 238 14.61 38.23 7.97
C ALA A 238 14.99 36.78 8.31
N GLY A 239 15.97 36.52 9.16
CA GLY A 239 16.00 36.95 10.54
C GLY A 239 15.85 35.68 11.38
N GLN A 240 16.96 34.97 11.59
CA GLN A 240 17.05 33.85 12.52
C GLN A 240 16.60 34.33 13.91
N SER A 241 15.49 33.77 14.41
CA SER A 241 15.08 33.90 15.80
C SER A 241 15.12 32.52 16.44
N SER A 242 16.22 32.24 17.12
CA SER A 242 16.35 31.12 18.04
C SER A 242 15.59 31.44 19.33
N THR A 243 14.44 30.81 19.54
CA THR A 243 13.78 30.80 20.85
C THR A 243 13.85 29.40 21.44
N THR A 244 14.72 29.27 22.44
CA THR A 244 14.87 28.11 23.31
C THR A 244 13.58 27.94 24.13
N CYS A 245 12.85 26.85 23.91
CA CYS A 245 11.68 26.51 24.71
C CYS A 245 12.09 25.61 25.89
N THR A 246 11.97 26.14 27.11
CA THR A 246 12.20 25.42 28.35
C THR A 246 11.06 24.42 28.59
N LYS A 247 11.39 23.13 28.67
CA LYS A 247 10.46 22.06 29.08
C LYS A 247 10.06 22.26 30.55
N THR A 248 8.79 22.60 30.79
CA THR A 248 8.19 22.52 32.12
C THR A 248 7.35 21.24 32.20
N THR A 249 7.86 20.23 32.90
CA THR A 249 7.09 19.03 33.26
C THR A 249 6.21 19.39 34.45
N ARG A 250 4.88 19.37 34.30
CA ARG A 250 3.96 19.56 35.42
C ARG A 250 3.32 18.23 35.78
N THR A 251 3.73 17.67 36.91
CA THR A 251 3.09 16.53 37.55
C THR A 251 1.71 16.96 38.06
N VAL A 252 0.66 16.33 37.58
CA VAL A 252 -0.70 16.49 38.13
C VAL A 252 -0.85 15.47 39.26
N THR A 253 -0.77 15.93 40.51
CA THR A 253 -1.10 15.12 41.68
C THR A 253 -2.60 15.16 41.89
N THR A 254 -3.32 14.13 41.46
CA THR A 254 -4.72 13.92 41.83
C THR A 254 -4.78 13.31 43.23
N THR A 255 -5.41 14.03 44.16
CA THR A 255 -5.69 13.54 45.50
C THR A 255 -6.84 12.54 45.43
N THR A 256 -6.53 11.25 45.44
CA THR A 256 -7.54 10.18 45.57
C THR A 256 -7.83 9.94 47.05
N THR A 257 -9.06 10.20 47.46
CA THR A 257 -9.66 9.72 48.71
C THR A 257 -9.70 8.18 48.68
N PRO A 258 -9.24 7.46 49.73
CA PRO A 258 -9.27 6.00 49.72
C PRO A 258 -10.71 5.51 49.89
N SER A 259 -11.23 4.81 48.89
CA SER A 259 -12.41 3.96 49.06
C SER A 259 -11.97 2.50 49.06
N SER A 260 -12.61 1.75 49.94
CA SER A 260 -12.21 0.47 50.51
C SER A 260 -12.06 -0.69 49.52
N THR A 261 -11.06 -1.51 49.82
CA THR A 261 -10.84 -2.93 49.50
C THR A 261 -12.06 -3.70 48.98
N ALA A 262 -11.98 -4.18 47.74
CA ALA A 262 -12.79 -5.31 47.27
C ALA A 262 -11.87 -6.29 46.52
N ALA A 263 -11.97 -7.56 46.91
CA ALA A 263 -11.05 -8.64 46.62
C ALA A 263 -11.02 -9.05 45.12
N ALA A 264 -9.85 -9.52 44.70
CA ALA A 264 -9.62 -10.14 43.40
C ALA A 264 -10.56 -11.34 43.19
N GLN A 265 -11.37 -11.30 42.13
CA GLN A 265 -12.01 -12.48 41.57
C GLN A 265 -11.32 -12.87 40.27
N THR A 266 -10.66 -14.02 40.32
CA THR A 266 -10.11 -14.73 39.17
C THR A 266 -11.26 -15.46 38.48
N THR A 267 -11.73 -14.97 37.34
CA THR A 267 -12.65 -15.72 36.47
C THR A 267 -11.94 -16.12 35.19
N THR A 268 -11.55 -17.40 35.14
CA THR A 268 -11.10 -18.10 33.95
C THR A 268 -12.30 -18.31 33.02
N ALA A 269 -12.40 -17.55 31.93
CA ALA A 269 -13.43 -17.75 30.92
C ALA A 269 -12.89 -18.65 29.80
N THR A 270 -13.32 -19.92 29.81
CA THR A 270 -13.15 -20.88 28.72
C THR A 270 -14.19 -20.61 27.65
N THR A 271 -13.79 -20.10 26.49
CA THR A 271 -14.69 -19.97 25.33
C THR A 271 -14.66 -21.25 24.50
N THR A 272 -15.78 -21.97 24.51
CA THR A 272 -16.05 -23.12 23.63
C THR A 272 -16.74 -22.59 22.37
N PRO A 273 -16.41 -23.05 21.15
CA PRO A 273 -16.96 -22.48 19.92
C PRO A 273 -18.40 -22.94 19.67
N ALA A 274 -19.31 -21.97 19.50
CA ALA A 274 -20.69 -22.25 19.10
C ALA A 274 -20.77 -22.55 17.60
N THR A 275 -21.12 -23.78 17.27
CA THR A 275 -21.54 -24.20 15.94
C THR A 275 -22.99 -23.76 15.73
N SER A 276 -23.27 -23.02 14.66
CA SER A 276 -24.63 -22.86 14.13
C SER A 276 -24.56 -22.53 12.64
N ALA A 277 -24.94 -23.52 11.83
CA ALA A 277 -25.24 -23.35 10.42
C ALA A 277 -26.57 -22.59 10.26
N GLY A 278 -26.63 -21.68 9.30
CA GLY A 278 -27.85 -20.97 8.93
C GLY A 278 -27.57 -20.01 7.78
N GLY A 279 -27.64 -20.53 6.55
CA GLY A 279 -27.61 -19.69 5.35
C GLY A 279 -28.80 -18.73 5.35
N ALA A 280 -28.53 -17.46 5.12
CA ALA A 280 -29.56 -16.46 4.87
C ALA A 280 -29.05 -15.46 3.82
N THR A 281 -29.47 -15.71 2.58
CA THR A 281 -29.65 -14.67 1.55
C THR A 281 -30.54 -13.56 2.11
N GLY A 282 -29.91 -12.46 2.54
CA GLY A 282 -30.60 -11.30 3.13
C GLY A 282 -30.53 -10.08 2.25
N THR A 283 -31.67 -9.72 1.65
CA THR A 283 -31.91 -8.46 0.96
C THR A 283 -31.72 -7.27 1.92
N ARG A 284 -31.08 -6.21 1.41
CA ARG A 284 -30.57 -5.05 2.16
C ARG A 284 -31.67 -4.05 2.51
N THR A 285 -31.87 -3.80 3.81
CA THR A 285 -32.59 -2.62 4.32
C THR A 285 -31.86 -2.07 5.54
N GLY A 286 -31.03 -1.04 5.33
CA GLY A 286 -30.71 0.02 6.32
C GLY A 286 -29.94 -0.29 7.61
N GLY A 287 -29.56 -1.53 7.94
CA GLY A 287 -28.82 -1.84 9.17
C GLY A 287 -27.30 -1.93 8.98
N ILE A 288 -26.53 -1.25 9.84
CA ILE A 288 -25.07 -1.48 9.97
C ILE A 288 -24.85 -2.88 10.53
N LEU A 289 -23.91 -3.63 9.95
CA LEU A 289 -23.62 -5.00 10.39
C LEU A 289 -22.93 -5.01 11.76
N THR A 290 -23.42 -5.84 12.66
CA THR A 290 -22.85 -6.07 14.00
C THR A 290 -21.88 -7.24 14.06
N VAL A 291 -21.64 -7.88 12.92
CA VAL A 291 -20.70 -8.99 12.74
C VAL A 291 -19.70 -8.63 11.65
N ASN A 292 -18.48 -9.17 11.76
CA ASN A 292 -17.53 -9.05 10.67
C ASN A 292 -18.00 -9.96 9.50
N PRO A 293 -18.24 -9.43 8.28
CA PRO A 293 -18.83 -10.26 7.24
C PRO A 293 -17.86 -11.33 6.75
N THR A 294 -18.33 -12.58 6.73
CA THR A 294 -17.58 -13.74 6.23
C THR A 294 -17.89 -14.06 4.76
N GLU A 295 -18.84 -13.34 4.17
CA GLU A 295 -19.23 -13.43 2.77
C GLU A 295 -19.08 -12.06 2.09
N PRO A 296 -18.89 -12.02 0.76
CA PRO A 296 -18.80 -10.77 0.03
C PRO A 296 -20.04 -9.90 0.22
N VAL A 297 -19.85 -8.68 0.71
CA VAL A 297 -20.91 -7.67 0.90
C VAL A 297 -20.49 -6.34 0.31
N PRO A 298 -21.37 -5.51 -0.25
CA PRO A 298 -20.92 -4.26 -0.85
C PRO A 298 -20.36 -3.29 0.19
N VAL A 299 -19.26 -2.63 -0.15
CA VAL A 299 -18.59 -1.64 0.72
C VAL A 299 -18.76 -0.22 0.20
N SER A 300 -18.58 0.78 1.05
CA SER A 300 -18.80 2.19 0.67
C SER A 300 -17.58 2.87 0.05
N ARG A 301 -16.37 2.29 0.15
CA ARG A 301 -15.15 2.82 -0.49
C ARG A 301 -14.63 1.88 -1.59
N ALA A 302 -13.37 2.08 -1.99
CA ALA A 302 -12.74 1.43 -3.14
C ALA A 302 -12.91 -0.10 -3.14
N GLY A 303 -13.08 -0.68 -4.33
CA GLY A 303 -13.29 -2.11 -4.53
C GLY A 303 -14.76 -2.56 -4.54
N GLY A 304 -15.72 -1.75 -4.07
CA GLY A 304 -17.17 -1.94 -4.25
C GLY A 304 -17.81 -3.15 -3.55
N THR A 305 -17.05 -4.22 -3.29
CA THR A 305 -17.45 -5.43 -2.56
C THR A 305 -16.33 -5.85 -1.63
N LEU A 306 -16.66 -6.12 -0.37
CA LEU A 306 -15.77 -6.71 0.62
C LEU A 306 -15.28 -8.06 0.12
N GLN A 307 -13.98 -8.32 0.25
CA GLN A 307 -13.37 -9.62 0.06
C GLN A 307 -12.97 -10.20 1.43
N PRO A 308 -13.75 -11.11 2.02
CA PRO A 308 -13.50 -11.59 3.38
C PRO A 308 -12.12 -12.19 3.60
N THR A 309 -11.56 -12.91 2.61
CA THR A 309 -10.22 -13.48 2.70
C THR A 309 -9.13 -12.41 2.71
N ALA A 310 -9.23 -11.41 1.84
CA ALA A 310 -8.28 -10.30 1.81
C ALA A 310 -8.39 -9.45 3.09
N ALA A 311 -9.60 -9.24 3.60
CA ALA A 311 -9.82 -8.57 4.88
C ALA A 311 -9.23 -9.36 6.06
N ALA A 312 -9.37 -10.68 6.08
CA ALA A 312 -8.78 -11.55 7.09
C ALA A 312 -7.24 -11.55 7.05
N GLU A 313 -6.65 -11.53 5.86
CA GLU A 313 -5.19 -11.39 5.67
C GLU A 313 -4.71 -10.01 6.14
N SER A 314 -5.39 -8.94 5.72
CA SER A 314 -5.06 -7.57 6.12
C SER A 314 -5.20 -7.32 7.61
N HIS A 315 -6.18 -7.95 8.26
CA HIS A 315 -6.50 -7.77 9.67
C HIS A 315 -6.30 -9.07 10.45
N GLU A 316 -5.16 -9.71 10.25
CA GLU A 316 -4.80 -10.90 11.01
C GLU A 316 -4.73 -10.60 12.51
N ARG A 317 -5.38 -11.45 13.31
CA ARG A 317 -5.32 -11.34 14.77
C ARG A 317 -3.91 -11.66 15.26
N ASP A 318 -3.34 -10.75 16.04
CA ASP A 318 -2.09 -11.01 16.76
C ASP A 318 -2.36 -11.83 18.02
N ASP A 319 -2.16 -13.15 17.92
CA ASP A 319 -2.27 -14.07 19.05
C ASP A 319 -1.09 -14.00 20.03
N THR A 320 -0.01 -13.31 19.66
CA THR A 320 1.14 -13.07 20.55
C THR A 320 0.98 -11.78 21.37
N ALA A 321 -0.12 -11.06 21.17
CA ALA A 321 -0.34 -9.75 21.76
C ALA A 321 -0.58 -9.79 23.27
N THR A 322 0.11 -8.91 24.00
CA THR A 322 -0.24 -8.54 25.37
C THR A 322 -1.30 -7.47 25.34
N ARG A 323 -2.51 -7.82 25.81
CA ARG A 323 -3.67 -6.93 25.88
C ARG A 323 -3.78 -6.33 27.28
N ALA A 324 -3.67 -5.01 27.40
CA ALA A 324 -3.97 -4.29 28.63
C ALA A 324 -5.47 -4.28 28.92
N PHE A 325 -6.28 -4.17 27.87
CA PHE A 325 -7.73 -4.25 27.91
C PHE A 325 -8.22 -5.06 26.71
N SER A 326 -9.30 -5.82 26.87
CA SER A 326 -9.91 -6.60 25.79
C SER A 326 -11.42 -6.41 25.77
N GLY A 327 -12.01 -6.20 24.59
CA GLY A 327 -13.46 -6.06 24.40
C GLY A 327 -14.07 -4.88 25.15
N VAL A 328 -13.30 -3.81 25.37
CA VAL A 328 -13.73 -2.61 26.11
C VAL A 328 -14.34 -1.58 25.16
N SER A 329 -15.16 -0.69 25.71
CA SER A 329 -15.62 0.50 24.99
C SER A 329 -14.71 1.69 25.30
N ILE A 330 -14.51 2.56 24.31
CA ILE A 330 -13.73 3.79 24.44
C ILE A 330 -14.66 4.97 24.21
N ARG A 331 -14.80 5.81 25.24
CA ARG A 331 -15.64 7.01 25.21
C ARG A 331 -14.80 8.24 24.91
N ALA A 332 -15.26 9.02 23.94
CA ALA A 332 -14.80 10.35 23.66
C ALA A 332 -15.21 11.34 24.78
N PRO A 333 -14.50 12.46 24.94
CA PRO A 333 -14.83 13.48 25.94
C PRO A 333 -16.22 14.13 25.74
N ASN A 334 -16.81 14.05 24.54
CA ASN A 334 -18.18 14.47 24.28
C ASN A 334 -19.25 13.44 24.73
N GLY A 335 -18.84 12.31 25.34
CA GLY A 335 -19.72 11.28 25.87
C GLY A 335 -20.07 10.15 24.89
N GLN A 336 -19.68 10.26 23.62
CA GLN A 336 -19.96 9.25 22.59
C GLN A 336 -18.90 8.15 22.56
N CYS A 337 -19.28 6.97 22.08
CA CYS A 337 -18.38 5.83 21.93
C CYS A 337 -17.78 5.76 20.52
N LEU A 338 -16.53 5.27 20.46
CA LEU A 338 -15.88 4.90 19.21
C LEU A 338 -16.63 3.73 18.58
N PHE A 339 -16.97 3.85 17.30
CA PHE A 339 -17.77 2.87 16.58
C PHE A 339 -17.23 2.66 15.17
N ILE A 340 -17.40 1.44 14.64
CA ILE A 340 -17.04 1.12 13.25
C ILE A 340 -18.20 0.48 12.49
N ASP A 341 -18.34 0.84 11.22
CA ASP A 341 -19.13 0.03 10.27
C ASP A 341 -18.13 -0.85 9.48
N PRO A 342 -18.17 -2.19 9.63
CA PRO A 342 -17.23 -3.08 8.97
C PRO A 342 -17.33 -3.06 7.43
N THR A 343 -18.34 -2.39 6.86
CA THR A 343 -18.53 -2.21 5.42
C THR A 343 -18.18 -0.81 4.92
N ALA A 344 -17.77 0.11 5.81
CA ALA A 344 -17.47 1.50 5.45
C ALA A 344 -16.03 1.75 4.95
N GLY A 345 -15.28 0.68 4.73
CA GLY A 345 -13.90 0.68 4.26
C GLY A 345 -13.79 0.33 2.77
N ASP A 346 -12.57 0.02 2.35
CA ASP A 346 -12.32 -0.65 1.08
C ASP A 346 -12.64 -2.15 1.17
N PHE A 347 -12.45 -2.87 0.06
CA PHE A 347 -12.68 -4.32 -0.03
C PHE A 347 -11.85 -5.17 0.97
N ARG A 348 -10.82 -4.60 1.63
CA ARG A 348 -10.02 -5.22 2.70
C ARG A 348 -10.42 -4.77 4.10
N GLN A 349 -11.41 -3.89 4.25
CA GLN A 349 -11.74 -3.20 5.51
C GLN A 349 -10.70 -2.17 5.96
N ASN A 350 -9.77 -1.79 5.08
CA ASN A 350 -8.96 -0.62 5.35
C ASN A 350 -9.78 0.65 5.14
N LEU A 351 -9.35 1.74 5.76
CA LEU A 351 -9.94 3.07 5.63
C LEU A 351 -11.38 3.16 6.13
N ILE A 352 -11.82 2.22 7.00
CA ILE A 352 -13.08 2.36 7.73
C ILE A 352 -12.97 3.59 8.64
N PRO A 353 -13.85 4.60 8.52
CA PRO A 353 -13.89 5.71 9.47
C PRO A 353 -14.21 5.23 10.89
N VAL A 354 -13.59 5.86 11.88
CA VAL A 354 -14.01 5.68 13.28
C VAL A 354 -15.09 6.70 13.59
N SER A 355 -16.33 6.24 13.66
CA SER A 355 -17.50 7.06 13.96
C SER A 355 -17.64 7.31 15.47
N LEU A 356 -18.46 8.31 15.81
CA LEU A 356 -18.88 8.60 17.17
C LEU A 356 -20.40 8.42 17.29
N VAL A 357 -20.81 7.53 18.18
CA VAL A 357 -22.22 7.17 18.39
C VAL A 357 -22.56 7.18 19.88
N ASP A 358 -23.85 7.17 20.21
CA ASP A 358 -24.25 6.93 21.60
C ASP A 358 -23.80 5.52 22.02
N CYS A 359 -23.24 5.39 23.22
CA CYS A 359 -22.72 4.13 23.71
C CYS A 359 -23.87 3.12 23.92
N THR A 360 -23.89 2.04 23.15
CA THR A 360 -24.90 0.98 23.25
C THR A 360 -24.31 -0.35 23.74
N GLY A 361 -22.99 -0.49 23.72
CA GLY A 361 -22.30 -1.74 24.01
C GLY A 361 -22.30 -2.72 22.83
N ALA A 362 -22.67 -2.25 21.63
CA ALA A 362 -22.64 -3.06 20.41
C ALA A 362 -21.24 -3.61 20.12
N PRO A 363 -21.11 -4.75 19.41
CA PRO A 363 -19.81 -5.31 19.02
C PRO A 363 -18.92 -4.33 18.25
N ASN A 364 -19.53 -3.44 17.46
CA ASN A 364 -18.88 -2.36 16.70
C ASN A 364 -18.18 -1.31 17.57
N GLU A 365 -18.49 -1.27 18.87
CA GLU A 365 -17.94 -0.33 19.86
C GLU A 365 -16.84 -0.97 20.71
N LYS A 366 -16.47 -2.22 20.43
CA LYS A 366 -15.54 -2.99 21.26
C LYS A 366 -14.12 -2.96 20.68
N TRP A 367 -13.17 -2.67 21.57
CA TRP A 367 -11.77 -2.42 21.25
C TRP A 367 -10.87 -3.21 22.20
N ASP A 368 -9.73 -3.64 21.68
CA ASP A 368 -8.62 -4.16 22.45
C ASP A 368 -7.51 -3.10 22.51
N VAL A 369 -6.85 -3.01 23.65
CA VAL A 369 -5.70 -2.11 23.87
C VAL A 369 -4.45 -2.97 24.02
N ILE A 370 -3.63 -3.01 22.97
CA ILE A 370 -2.47 -3.91 22.88
C ILE A 370 -1.19 -3.14 23.17
N THR A 371 -0.45 -3.55 24.21
CA THR A 371 0.79 -2.89 24.66
C THR A 371 2.07 -3.61 24.24
N ALA A 372 1.96 -4.86 23.80
CA ALA A 372 3.04 -5.60 23.17
C ALA A 372 2.50 -6.64 22.18
N GLY A 373 3.29 -7.07 21.18
CA GLY A 373 2.93 -8.13 20.23
C GLY A 373 3.77 -8.09 18.94
N LYS A 374 3.40 -8.89 17.94
CA LYS A 374 3.96 -8.89 16.57
C LYS A 374 4.04 -7.47 16.00
N HIS A 375 3.00 -6.69 16.24
CA HIS A 375 2.81 -5.32 15.72
C HIS A 375 3.08 -4.22 16.77
N ASN A 376 3.44 -4.56 18.00
CA ASN A 376 3.84 -3.55 18.99
C ASN A 376 5.05 -4.06 19.76
N GLN A 377 6.23 -3.81 19.21
CA GLN A 377 7.47 -4.26 19.84
C GLN A 377 8.01 -3.17 20.77
N ALA A 378 8.34 -3.56 22.00
CA ALA A 378 8.99 -2.66 22.95
C ALA A 378 10.35 -2.21 22.40
N ASN A 379 10.54 -0.90 22.25
CA ASN A 379 11.80 -0.33 21.80
C ASN A 379 12.50 0.39 22.98
N PRO A 380 13.67 -0.10 23.43
CA PRO A 380 14.45 0.55 24.48
C PRO A 380 14.79 2.00 24.08
N GLY A 381 14.23 2.96 24.81
CA GLY A 381 14.41 4.40 24.55
C GLY A 381 13.19 5.09 23.94
N GLN A 382 12.12 4.36 23.63
CA GLN A 382 10.84 4.97 23.28
C GLN A 382 9.85 4.90 24.47
N PRO A 383 8.97 5.90 24.62
CA PRO A 383 7.93 5.84 25.65
C PRO A 383 6.97 4.67 25.36
N PRO A 384 6.27 4.14 26.37
CA PRO A 384 5.21 3.14 26.18
C PRO A 384 4.12 3.61 25.20
N ALA A 385 3.63 2.70 24.36
CA ALA A 385 2.48 2.94 23.48
C ALA A 385 1.58 1.71 23.42
N ALA A 386 0.35 1.97 22.98
CA ALA A 386 -0.60 0.94 22.62
C ALA A 386 -1.04 1.08 21.15
N LEU A 387 -1.39 -0.06 20.57
CA LEU A 387 -2.31 -0.16 19.45
C LEU A 387 -3.74 -0.21 20.00
N ILE A 388 -4.65 0.50 19.34
CA ILE A 388 -6.09 0.43 19.62
C ILE A 388 -6.74 -0.35 18.47
N VAL A 389 -7.22 -1.55 18.77
CA VAL A 389 -7.60 -2.55 17.78
C VAL A 389 -9.09 -2.85 17.88
N SER A 390 -9.82 -2.84 16.77
CA SER A 390 -11.23 -3.25 16.78
C SER A 390 -11.33 -4.73 17.14
N ALA A 391 -12.12 -5.05 18.15
CA ALA A 391 -12.39 -6.45 18.51
C ALA A 391 -13.23 -7.17 17.42
N LEU A 392 -13.98 -6.40 16.61
CA LEU A 392 -14.83 -6.93 15.55
C LEU A 392 -14.03 -7.31 14.30
N THR A 393 -13.15 -6.40 13.82
CA THR A 393 -12.46 -6.56 12.53
C THR A 393 -10.96 -6.80 12.66
N GLN A 394 -10.37 -6.66 13.86
CA GLN A 394 -8.93 -6.74 14.14
C GLN A 394 -8.07 -5.66 13.45
N GLY A 395 -8.69 -4.63 12.85
CA GLY A 395 -7.98 -3.46 12.36
C GLY A 395 -7.54 -2.50 13.46
N CYS A 396 -6.41 -1.82 13.24
CA CYS A 396 -5.87 -0.81 14.14
C CYS A 396 -6.35 0.58 13.75
N ILE A 397 -6.67 1.42 14.74
CA ILE A 397 -6.84 2.85 14.51
C ILE A 397 -5.51 3.42 13.97
N SER A 398 -5.60 4.17 12.89
CA SER A 398 -4.49 4.76 12.16
C SER A 398 -4.80 6.21 11.80
N PHE A 399 -3.78 7.06 11.95
CA PHE A 399 -3.82 8.47 11.58
C PHE A 399 -3.14 8.74 10.23
N ASP A 400 -3.80 9.49 9.34
CA ASP A 400 -3.18 10.00 8.11
C ASP A 400 -3.53 11.47 7.90
N GLY A 401 -2.66 12.35 8.40
CA GLY A 401 -2.83 13.81 8.33
C GLY A 401 -2.83 14.39 6.90
N ARG A 402 -2.56 13.59 5.87
CA ARG A 402 -2.68 14.02 4.46
C ARG A 402 -4.11 13.92 3.94
N ARG A 403 -5.01 13.29 4.70
CA ARG A 403 -6.41 13.13 4.32
C ARG A 403 -7.23 14.36 4.72
N GLN A 404 -8.36 14.51 4.03
CA GLN A 404 -9.37 15.51 4.35
C GLN A 404 -9.96 15.30 5.75
N ALA A 405 -10.44 16.38 6.36
CA ALA A 405 -11.08 16.38 7.68
C ALA A 405 -12.16 15.29 7.79
N GLY A 406 -12.11 14.56 8.90
CA GLY A 406 -12.97 13.42 9.20
C GLY A 406 -12.66 12.11 8.45
N ASP A 407 -11.64 12.10 7.58
CA ASP A 407 -11.03 10.87 7.05
C ASP A 407 -9.56 10.73 7.52
N THR A 408 -9.12 11.59 8.42
CA THR A 408 -7.77 11.60 9.02
C THR A 408 -7.56 10.44 9.99
N VAL A 409 -8.64 9.86 10.53
CA VAL A 409 -8.61 8.76 11.49
C VAL A 409 -9.47 7.61 10.98
N THR A 410 -8.83 6.48 10.70
CA THR A 410 -9.49 5.30 10.12
C THR A 410 -8.94 4.01 10.71
N LEU A 411 -9.62 2.88 10.50
CA LEU A 411 -9.01 1.58 10.68
C LEU A 411 -8.13 1.25 9.50
N PHE A 412 -6.99 0.67 9.80
CA PHE A 412 -6.06 0.14 8.83
C PHE A 412 -5.46 -1.15 9.39
N SER A 413 -4.86 -1.96 8.53
CA SER A 413 -4.08 -3.10 9.01
C SER A 413 -3.06 -2.66 10.06
N CYS A 414 -2.94 -3.42 11.15
CA CYS A 414 -2.00 -3.13 12.23
C CYS A 414 -0.53 -3.15 11.80
N GLY A 415 -0.20 -3.74 10.66
CA GLY A 415 1.15 -3.74 10.08
C GLY A 415 1.49 -2.51 9.23
N GLY A 416 0.70 -1.43 9.26
CA GLY A 416 0.97 -0.19 8.51
C GLY A 416 0.91 -0.30 6.98
N ARG A 417 0.85 -1.52 6.42
CA ARG A 417 0.64 -1.81 5.00
C ARG A 417 -0.75 -2.39 4.78
N ALA A 418 -1.38 -2.08 3.66
CA ALA A 418 -2.79 -2.40 3.42
C ALA A 418 -3.10 -3.91 3.46
N ASP A 419 -2.11 -4.75 3.16
CA ASP A 419 -2.13 -6.21 3.15
C ASP A 419 -1.68 -6.85 4.48
N GLY A 420 -1.25 -6.06 5.46
CA GLY A 420 -0.86 -6.53 6.79
C GLY A 420 0.50 -7.21 6.92
N ASP A 421 1.28 -7.27 5.85
CA ASP A 421 2.64 -7.85 5.86
C ASP A 421 3.71 -6.92 6.46
N GLY A 422 3.34 -5.69 6.83
CA GLY A 422 4.26 -4.65 7.25
C GLY A 422 4.52 -4.54 8.75
N GLY A 423 5.40 -3.59 9.09
CA GLY A 423 5.60 -3.13 10.45
C GLY A 423 4.73 -1.93 10.77
N THR A 424 4.25 -1.87 12.01
CA THR A 424 3.49 -0.73 12.55
C THR A 424 4.36 0.52 12.55
N ASP A 425 3.78 1.64 12.15
CA ASP A 425 4.46 2.93 12.16
C ASP A 425 3.92 3.84 13.30
N GLY A 426 4.50 5.03 13.41
CA GLY A 426 4.09 6.00 14.43
C GLY A 426 2.66 6.52 14.27
N ASN A 427 1.98 6.26 13.15
CA ASN A 427 0.61 6.70 12.92
C ASN A 427 -0.43 5.82 13.65
N GLN A 428 -0.03 4.62 14.06
CA GLN A 428 -0.92 3.65 14.72
C GLN A 428 -0.59 3.47 16.21
N LEU A 429 0.52 4.04 16.67
CA LEU A 429 0.99 3.95 18.05
C LEU A 429 0.57 5.19 18.84
N PHE A 430 -0.15 4.96 19.94
CA PHE A 430 -0.63 6.02 20.84
C PHE A 430 0.05 5.90 22.20
N PRO A 431 0.58 6.99 22.80
CA PRO A 431 1.15 6.95 24.14
C PRO A 431 0.18 6.34 25.15
N PHE A 432 0.65 5.34 25.88
CA PHE A 432 -0.20 4.59 26.80
C PHE A 432 0.59 4.04 27.96
N ILE A 433 0.24 4.45 29.17
CA ILE A 433 0.94 4.09 30.41
C ILE A 433 0.08 3.22 31.35
N GLY A 434 -0.94 2.54 30.81
CA GLY A 434 -1.82 1.65 31.59
C GLY A 434 -2.98 2.33 32.31
N GLN A 435 -3.30 3.58 31.97
CA GLN A 435 -4.42 4.31 32.56
C GLN A 435 -5.72 4.07 31.78
N THR A 436 -6.86 4.19 32.46
CA THR A 436 -8.20 4.13 31.83
C THR A 436 -8.61 5.44 31.19
N SER A 437 -7.85 6.52 31.37
CA SER A 437 -8.00 7.76 30.62
C SER A 437 -6.69 8.10 29.93
N PHE A 438 -6.75 8.48 28.66
CA PHE A 438 -5.56 8.74 27.87
C PHE A 438 -5.81 9.74 26.74
N ALA A 439 -4.74 10.45 26.36
CA ALA A 439 -4.76 11.33 25.20
C ALA A 439 -4.50 10.53 23.93
N PHE A 440 -5.34 10.74 22.93
CA PHE A 440 -5.27 10.03 21.66
C PHE A 440 -4.32 10.75 20.69
N ALA A 441 -3.02 10.77 21.03
CA ALA A 441 -2.00 11.48 20.26
C ALA A 441 -1.17 10.51 19.40
N PRO A 442 -1.22 10.54 18.06
CA PRO A 442 -0.37 9.71 17.22
C PRO A 442 1.12 9.97 17.51
N ARG A 443 1.92 8.91 17.65
CA ARG A 443 3.34 9.03 18.02
C ARG A 443 4.16 9.83 17.02
N ASN A 444 3.90 9.66 15.72
CA ASN A 444 4.58 10.39 14.65
C ASN A 444 4.37 11.92 14.73
N GLU A 445 3.29 12.35 15.37
CA GLU A 445 2.93 13.77 15.51
C GLU A 445 3.61 14.46 16.70
N GLN A 446 4.28 13.70 17.57
CA GLN A 446 5.07 14.23 18.70
C GLN A 446 4.24 15.17 19.62
N ASN A 447 2.99 14.80 19.92
CA ASN A 447 2.03 15.58 20.71
C ASN A 447 1.65 16.95 20.11
N ARG A 448 1.96 17.21 18.84
CA ARG A 448 1.49 18.42 18.14
C ARG A 448 0.05 18.27 17.67
N THR A 449 -0.30 17.05 17.25
CA THR A 449 -1.63 16.68 16.76
C THR A 449 -2.23 15.63 17.68
N CYS A 450 -3.50 15.80 18.02
CA CYS A 450 -4.32 14.87 18.77
C CYS A 450 -5.52 14.47 17.92
N ILE A 451 -5.96 13.23 18.10
CA ILE A 451 -7.27 12.78 17.63
C ILE A 451 -8.32 13.35 18.58
N LEU A 452 -9.34 13.97 18.00
CA LEU A 452 -10.37 14.72 18.70
C LEU A 452 -11.76 14.29 18.22
N PRO A 453 -12.81 14.51 19.03
CA PRO A 453 -14.17 14.31 18.58
C PRO A 453 -14.53 15.32 17.48
N GLY A 454 -14.84 14.83 16.28
CA GLY A 454 -15.32 15.64 15.16
C GLY A 454 -16.85 15.59 15.02
N ASN A 455 -17.35 15.97 13.85
CA ASN A 455 -18.78 15.91 13.54
C ASN A 455 -19.22 14.47 13.18
N GLY A 456 -19.57 13.68 14.19
CA GLY A 456 -20.06 12.29 14.05
C GLY A 456 -18.97 11.24 13.79
N ARG A 457 -17.71 11.66 13.72
CA ARG A 457 -16.53 10.79 13.54
C ARG A 457 -15.31 11.41 14.20
N LEU A 458 -14.29 10.60 14.43
CA LEU A 458 -12.99 11.10 14.86
C LEU A 458 -12.36 11.98 13.78
N ASP A 459 -11.69 13.02 14.23
CA ASP A 459 -10.88 13.90 13.41
C ASP A 459 -9.56 14.19 14.12
N SER A 460 -8.76 15.09 13.57
CA SER A 460 -7.47 15.48 14.14
C SER A 460 -7.33 16.99 14.22
N GLY A 461 -6.63 17.47 15.24
CA GLY A 461 -6.30 18.89 15.40
C GLY A 461 -5.17 19.11 16.40
N PRO A 462 -4.82 20.36 16.70
CA PRO A 462 -3.82 20.67 17.72
C PRO A 462 -4.20 20.04 19.06
N CYS A 463 -3.22 19.51 19.81
CA CYS A 463 -3.48 18.94 21.12
C CYS A 463 -3.91 20.01 22.14
N PRO A 464 -5.17 19.99 22.62
CA PRO A 464 -5.64 20.91 23.65
C PRO A 464 -5.07 20.55 25.03
N THR A 465 -5.16 21.50 25.97
CA THR A 465 -4.67 21.35 27.35
C THR A 465 -5.78 21.37 28.39
N ASP A 466 -7.04 21.46 27.95
CA ASP A 466 -8.24 21.55 28.78
C ASP A 466 -8.88 20.19 29.10
N GLY A 467 -8.34 19.10 28.55
CA GLY A 467 -8.85 17.74 28.73
C GLY A 467 -9.78 17.26 27.61
N SER A 468 -10.11 18.09 26.62
CA SER A 468 -10.93 17.70 25.47
C SER A 468 -10.29 16.68 24.52
N GLN A 469 -9.04 16.30 24.78
CA GLN A 469 -8.32 15.20 24.12
C GLN A 469 -8.34 13.88 24.90
N LEU A 470 -8.94 13.85 26.10
CA LEU A 470 -8.90 12.69 26.97
C LEU A 470 -10.07 11.75 26.68
N PHE A 471 -9.75 10.56 26.18
CA PHE A 471 -10.68 9.45 26.01
C PHE A 471 -10.67 8.57 27.26
N SER A 472 -11.78 7.88 27.50
CA SER A 472 -11.95 6.99 28.67
C SER A 472 -12.28 5.56 28.23
N ILE A 473 -11.57 4.59 28.80
CA ILE A 473 -11.83 3.16 28.65
C ILE A 473 -12.81 2.74 29.73
N PHE A 474 -13.84 1.98 29.35
CA PHE A 474 -14.81 1.38 30.26
C PHE A 474 -15.39 0.09 29.69
N GLU A 475 -16.02 -0.72 30.52
CA GLU A 475 -16.62 -2.01 30.14
C GLU A 475 -18.09 -1.88 29.74
#